data_AF-A0A7G3AGE8-F1
#
_entry.id   AF-A0A7G3AGE8-F1
#
_cell.length_a   1.000
_cell.length_b   1.000
_cell.length_c   1.000
_cell.angle_alpha   90.00
_cell.angle_beta   90.00
_cell.angle_gamma   90.00
#
_symmetry.space_group_name_H-M   'P 1'
#
loop_
_entity.id
_entity.type
_entity.pdbx_description
1 polymer ?
#
loop_
_entity_poly.entity_id
_entity_poly.type
_entity_poly.pdbx_seq_one_letter_code
_entity_poly.pdbx_strand_id
1 'polypeptide(L)'
;MLAKLILAALIGISVSSLSHGSTLKCYTCNSDDDAGCFENPENQRIEDCGRVIADLSSTRFRCMTIKGVNGNEKIAVRRCAVNDECNFQLRSDKSFEWGPKIFPDASCDECNSDLCNKN
;
A
#
# COMPACT_ATOMS: atom_id res chain seq x y z
N MET A 1 -63.25 28.41 -11.44
CA MET A 1 -62.50 28.27 -10.17
C MET A 1 -61.34 27.32 -10.41
N LEU A 2 -60.11 27.81 -10.34
CA LEU A 2 -58.88 27.08 -10.69
C LEU A 2 -58.53 26.04 -9.62
N ALA A 3 -58.28 24.81 -10.06
CA ALA A 3 -57.64 23.78 -9.25
C ALA A 3 -56.14 24.09 -9.10
N LYS A 4 -55.65 24.17 -7.86
CA LYS A 4 -54.21 24.20 -7.55
C LYS A 4 -53.82 22.84 -6.95
N LEU A 5 -53.29 21.96 -7.78
CA LEU A 5 -52.50 20.80 -7.35
C LEU A 5 -51.04 21.22 -7.37
N ILE A 6 -50.45 21.43 -6.20
CA ILE A 6 -49.00 21.57 -6.08
C ILE A 6 -48.46 20.17 -5.81
N LEU A 7 -47.94 19.52 -6.87
CA LEU A 7 -47.11 18.33 -6.71
C LEU A 7 -45.80 18.75 -6.03
N ALA A 8 -45.57 18.24 -4.82
CA ALA A 8 -44.27 18.26 -4.19
C ALA A 8 -43.34 17.31 -4.95
N ALA A 9 -42.49 17.86 -5.82
CA ALA A 9 -41.37 17.12 -6.38
C ALA A 9 -40.31 16.95 -5.29
N LEU A 10 -40.32 15.79 -4.64
CA LEU A 10 -39.21 15.30 -3.83
C LEU A 10 -38.03 15.08 -4.78
N ILE A 11 -37.18 16.10 -4.92
CA ILE A 11 -35.86 15.95 -5.53
C ILE A 11 -35.03 15.18 -4.51
N GLY A 12 -35.12 13.85 -4.59
CA GLY A 12 -34.12 12.97 -3.99
C GLY A 12 -32.81 13.23 -4.70
N ILE A 13 -32.03 14.19 -4.19
CA ILE A 13 -30.62 14.30 -4.57
C ILE A 13 -29.98 13.05 -3.99
N SER A 14 -29.87 12.02 -4.81
CA SER A 14 -29.01 10.90 -4.55
C SER A 14 -27.62 11.47 -4.31
N VAL A 15 -27.21 11.52 -3.05
CA VAL A 15 -25.80 11.64 -2.68
C VAL A 15 -25.16 10.36 -3.21
N SER A 16 -24.69 10.41 -4.46
CA SER A 16 -23.74 9.48 -4.99
C SER A 16 -22.56 9.52 -4.02
N SER A 17 -22.47 8.52 -3.15
CA SER A 17 -21.35 8.34 -2.25
C SER A 17 -20.09 8.29 -3.10
N LEU A 18 -19.39 9.42 -3.17
CA LEU A 18 -18.08 9.53 -3.77
C LEU A 18 -17.08 8.87 -2.81
N SER A 19 -17.10 7.54 -2.70
CA SER A 19 -16.02 6.78 -2.08
C SER A 19 -15.01 6.39 -3.16
N HIS A 20 -14.41 7.38 -3.83
CA HIS A 20 -13.31 7.17 -4.76
C HIS A 20 -11.99 7.25 -3.99
N GLY A 21 -11.54 6.10 -3.47
CA GLY A 21 -10.21 5.91 -2.91
C GLY A 21 -10.17 4.59 -2.16
N SER A 22 -9.35 3.62 -2.59
CA SER A 22 -9.13 2.42 -1.79
C SER A 22 -8.51 2.86 -0.48
N THR A 23 -9.04 2.29 0.60
CA THR A 23 -8.56 2.47 1.96
C THR A 23 -7.48 1.45 2.31
N LEU A 24 -6.80 0.83 1.34
CA LEU A 24 -5.82 -0.22 1.61
C LEU A 24 -4.79 0.31 2.60
N LYS A 25 -4.70 -0.33 3.75
CA LYS A 25 -3.73 0.02 4.79
C LYS A 25 -2.56 -0.94 4.74
N CYS A 26 -1.35 -0.42 4.83
CA CYS A 26 -0.14 -1.24 4.84
C CYS A 26 0.77 -0.82 5.98
N TYR A 27 1.57 -1.76 6.49
CA TYR A 27 2.71 -1.40 7.32
C TYR A 27 3.74 -0.67 6.45
N THR A 28 4.27 0.44 6.97
CA THR A 28 5.33 1.23 6.33
C THR A 28 6.53 1.34 7.26
N CYS A 29 7.67 0.80 6.82
CA CYS A 29 8.93 0.88 7.55
C CYS A 29 10.12 0.55 6.65
N ASN A 30 11.32 0.93 7.08
CA ASN A 30 12.57 0.39 6.56
C ASN A 30 13.46 -0.06 7.73
N SER A 31 14.15 -1.18 7.63
CA SER A 31 14.91 -1.72 8.77
C SER A 31 16.21 -0.99 9.10
N ASP A 32 16.64 -0.02 8.27
CA ASP A 32 17.78 0.83 8.60
C ASP A 32 17.40 1.89 9.65
N ASP A 33 16.20 2.47 9.54
CA ASP A 33 15.70 3.51 10.44
C ASP A 33 14.74 2.96 11.51
N ASP A 34 13.95 1.95 11.16
CA ASP A 34 12.86 1.43 11.98
C ASP A 34 13.22 0.06 12.55
N ALA A 35 13.73 0.06 13.78
CA ALA A 35 14.05 -1.16 14.52
C ALA A 35 12.82 -2.08 14.61
N GLY A 36 13.01 -3.34 14.19
CA GLY A 36 11.93 -4.32 14.14
C GLY A 36 11.13 -4.36 12.84
N CYS A 37 11.43 -3.55 11.82
CA CYS A 37 10.76 -3.67 10.51
C CYS A 37 10.89 -5.08 9.89
N PHE A 38 12.01 -5.74 10.15
CA PHE A 38 12.28 -7.09 9.67
C PHE A 38 11.49 -8.17 10.43
N GLU A 39 11.43 -8.08 11.76
CA GLU A 39 10.96 -9.15 12.65
C GLU A 39 9.58 -8.88 13.27
N ASN A 40 9.26 -7.62 13.58
CA ASN A 40 8.02 -7.18 14.25
C ASN A 40 7.36 -6.00 13.50
N PRO A 41 6.96 -6.18 12.24
CA PRO A 41 6.39 -5.11 11.42
C PRO A 41 5.05 -4.59 11.94
N GLU A 42 4.34 -5.35 12.77
CA GLU A 42 3.09 -4.95 13.40
C GLU A 42 3.23 -3.79 14.38
N ASN A 43 4.44 -3.55 14.88
CA ASN A 43 4.76 -2.42 15.76
C ASN A 43 5.13 -1.15 14.97
N GLN A 44 5.10 -1.22 13.63
CA GLN A 44 5.52 -0.15 12.76
C GLN A 44 4.34 0.74 12.34
N ARG A 45 4.65 1.83 11.64
CA ARG A 45 3.65 2.77 11.15
C ARG A 45 2.70 2.09 10.18
N ILE A 46 1.44 2.51 10.19
CA ILE A 46 0.41 2.10 9.23
C ILE A 46 0.07 3.30 8.36
N GLU A 47 0.09 3.11 7.05
CA GLU A 47 -0.30 4.14 6.08
C GLU A 47 -1.49 3.72 5.23
N ASP A 48 -2.32 4.71 4.87
CA ASP A 48 -3.41 4.57 3.92
C ASP A 48 -2.87 4.84 2.51
N CYS A 49 -2.88 3.82 1.65
CA CYS A 49 -2.27 3.91 0.33
C CYS A 49 -2.93 4.94 -0.57
N GLY A 50 -4.22 5.21 -0.39
CA GLY A 50 -4.92 6.25 -1.16
C GLY A 50 -4.44 7.67 -0.85
N ARG A 51 -3.82 7.88 0.32
CA ARG A 51 -3.22 9.19 0.69
C ARG A 51 -1.82 9.37 0.13
N VAL A 52 -1.04 8.30 0.09
CA VAL A 52 0.36 8.33 -0.34
C VAL A 52 0.46 8.29 -1.87
N ILE A 53 -0.43 7.53 -2.52
CA ILE A 53 -0.48 7.36 -3.96
C ILE A 53 -1.75 8.05 -4.44
N ALA A 54 -1.77 9.38 -4.31
CA ALA A 54 -2.78 10.21 -4.94
C ALA A 54 -2.71 9.97 -6.46
N ASP A 55 -3.86 9.81 -7.13
CA ASP A 55 -4.01 9.69 -8.60
C ASP A 55 -4.12 8.27 -9.20
N LEU A 56 -4.26 7.21 -8.40
CA LEU A 56 -4.52 5.87 -8.93
C LEU A 56 -5.79 5.21 -8.39
N SER A 57 -6.39 4.36 -9.23
CA SER A 57 -7.54 3.55 -8.85
C SER A 57 -7.20 2.70 -7.63
N SER A 58 -8.18 2.65 -6.74
CA SER A 58 -8.24 1.85 -5.53
C SER A 58 -7.79 0.39 -5.73
N THR A 59 -8.10 -0.18 -6.90
CA THR A 59 -7.82 -1.56 -7.31
C THR A 59 -6.35 -1.85 -7.58
N ARG A 60 -5.54 -0.81 -7.80
CA ARG A 60 -4.12 -0.92 -8.16
C ARG A 60 -3.20 -0.91 -6.95
N PHE A 61 -3.66 -0.45 -5.79
CA PHE A 61 -2.81 -0.41 -4.60
C PHE A 61 -2.46 -1.81 -4.12
N ARG A 62 -1.23 -1.96 -3.65
CA ARG A 62 -0.68 -3.16 -3.03
C ARG A 62 0.08 -2.77 -1.77
N CYS A 63 0.07 -3.66 -0.79
CA CYS A 63 1.11 -3.65 0.22
C CYS A 63 2.30 -4.44 -0.32
N MET A 64 3.48 -3.85 -0.26
CA MET A 64 4.72 -4.46 -0.73
C MET A 64 5.64 -4.75 0.46
N THR A 65 6.39 -5.84 0.35
CA THR A 65 7.49 -6.21 1.24
C THR A 65 8.71 -6.55 0.41
N ILE A 66 9.84 -5.96 0.73
CA ILE A 66 11.16 -6.42 0.28
C ILE A 66 11.89 -6.97 1.50
N LYS A 67 12.50 -8.16 1.38
CA LYS A 67 13.37 -8.73 2.41
C LYS A 67 14.66 -9.24 1.80
N GLY A 68 15.76 -9.08 2.53
CA GLY A 68 17.06 -9.60 2.11
C GLY A 68 17.97 -9.87 3.31
N VAL A 69 18.91 -10.79 3.13
CA VAL A 69 19.91 -11.15 4.14
C VAL A 69 21.27 -11.23 3.47
N ASN A 70 22.28 -10.55 4.02
CA ASN A 70 23.67 -10.65 3.59
C ASN A 70 24.57 -10.85 4.81
N GLY A 71 24.97 -12.10 5.07
CA GLY A 71 25.69 -12.46 6.29
C GLY A 71 24.84 -12.15 7.54
N ASN A 72 25.31 -11.21 8.37
CA ASN A 72 24.60 -10.77 9.57
C ASN A 72 23.67 -9.58 9.33
N GLU A 73 23.73 -8.97 8.15
CA GLU A 73 22.89 -7.83 7.80
C GLU A 73 21.55 -8.32 7.26
N LYS A 74 20.47 -7.69 7.71
CA LYS A 74 19.11 -7.96 7.27
C LYS A 74 18.48 -6.65 6.81
N ILE A 75 17.77 -6.68 5.68
CA ILE A 75 16.97 -5.56 5.19
C ILE A 75 15.51 -5.97 5.11
N ALA A 76 14.62 -5.10 5.58
CA ALA A 76 13.20 -5.17 5.25
C ALA A 76 12.71 -3.77 4.87
N VAL A 77 11.95 -3.69 3.79
CA VAL A 77 11.24 -2.48 3.37
C VAL A 77 9.78 -2.84 3.19
N ARG A 78 8.90 -2.10 3.84
CA ARG A 78 7.45 -2.27 3.74
C ARG A 78 6.84 -0.94 3.39
N ARG A 79 5.96 -0.91 2.40
CA ARG A 79 5.29 0.32 1.96
C ARG A 79 4.03 0.04 1.15
N CYS A 80 3.23 1.08 0.96
CA CYS A 80 2.27 1.14 -0.13
C CYS A 80 2.98 1.14 -1.49
N ALA A 81 2.44 0.39 -2.43
CA ALA A 81 2.91 0.26 -3.79
C ALA A 81 1.73 0.15 -4.76
N VAL A 82 2.05 0.06 -6.04
CA VAL A 82 1.11 -0.28 -7.10
C VAL A 82 1.32 -1.72 -7.53
N ASN A 83 0.36 -2.28 -8.27
CA ASN A 83 0.52 -3.61 -8.86
C ASN A 83 1.79 -3.70 -9.70
N ASP A 84 2.50 -4.82 -9.57
CA ASP A 84 3.69 -5.18 -10.34
C ASP A 84 4.96 -4.38 -10.01
N GLU A 85 4.93 -3.55 -8.95
CA GLU A 85 6.08 -2.80 -8.44
C GLU A 85 7.28 -3.71 -8.11
N CYS A 86 7.03 -4.91 -7.58
CA CYS A 86 8.04 -5.91 -7.24
C CYS A 86 8.88 -6.37 -8.43
N ASN A 87 8.32 -6.33 -9.66
CA ASN A 87 9.06 -6.67 -10.88
C ASN A 87 10.20 -5.67 -11.17
N PHE A 88 10.21 -4.52 -10.50
CA PHE A 88 11.20 -3.46 -10.69
C PHE A 88 12.09 -3.24 -9.47
N GLN A 89 11.78 -3.84 -8.32
CA GLN A 89 12.59 -3.64 -7.09
C GLN A 89 13.85 -4.48 -7.08
N LEU A 90 13.78 -5.70 -7.64
CA LEU A 90 14.89 -6.63 -7.66
C LEU A 90 15.60 -6.60 -9.01
N ARG A 91 16.92 -6.81 -8.97
CA ARG A 91 17.71 -7.06 -10.17
C ARG A 91 17.35 -8.43 -10.76
N SER A 92 17.77 -8.67 -12.00
CA SER A 92 17.53 -9.94 -12.70
C SER A 92 18.10 -11.17 -11.98
N ASP A 93 19.13 -10.97 -11.16
CA ASP A 93 19.75 -12.00 -10.31
C ASP A 93 19.10 -12.11 -8.93
N LYS A 94 17.94 -11.46 -8.72
CA LYS A 94 17.20 -11.37 -7.45
C LYS A 94 17.95 -10.64 -6.34
N SER A 95 19.01 -9.91 -6.66
CA SER A 95 19.65 -9.05 -5.67
C SER A 95 18.88 -7.74 -5.47
N PHE A 96 18.89 -7.24 -4.24
CA PHE A 96 18.35 -5.93 -3.88
C PHE A 96 19.48 -5.00 -3.45
N GLU A 97 19.58 -3.83 -4.09
CA GLU A 97 20.54 -2.80 -3.74
C GLU A 97 19.89 -1.78 -2.79
N TRP A 98 20.51 -1.55 -1.65
CA TRP A 98 20.04 -0.57 -0.66
C TRP A 98 21.21 0.26 -0.15
N GLY A 99 21.31 1.50 -0.65
CA GLY A 99 22.49 2.33 -0.43
C GLY A 99 23.76 1.64 -0.96
N PRO A 100 24.85 1.54 -0.18
CA PRO A 100 26.08 0.85 -0.60
C PRO A 100 26.01 -0.68 -0.45
N LYS A 101 24.91 -1.24 0.08
CA LYS A 101 24.77 -2.67 0.40
C LYS A 101 24.02 -3.40 -0.70
N ILE A 102 24.42 -4.65 -0.93
CA ILE A 102 23.74 -5.58 -1.83
C ILE A 102 23.27 -6.76 -1.00
N PHE A 103 21.98 -7.08 -1.10
CA PHE A 103 21.37 -8.24 -0.47
C PHE A 103 21.13 -9.30 -1.54
N PRO A 104 21.94 -10.37 -1.59
CA PRO A 104 21.72 -11.47 -2.54
C PRO A 104 20.44 -12.23 -2.16
N ASP A 105 19.82 -12.87 -3.16
CA ASP A 105 18.63 -13.70 -2.98
C ASP A 105 17.49 -13.02 -2.21
N ALA A 106 17.29 -11.73 -2.45
CA ALA A 106 16.21 -10.97 -1.85
C ALA A 106 14.85 -11.43 -2.39
N SER A 107 13.80 -11.24 -1.58
CA SER A 107 12.42 -11.46 -1.97
C SER A 107 11.68 -10.14 -2.07
N CYS A 108 10.71 -10.09 -2.98
CA CYS A 108 9.74 -9.02 -3.06
C CYS A 108 8.35 -9.63 -3.23
N ASP A 109 7.43 -9.27 -2.33
CA ASP A 109 6.08 -9.79 -2.29
C ASP A 109 5.06 -8.65 -2.28
N GLU A 110 3.97 -8.84 -3.03
CA GLU A 110 2.82 -7.94 -3.08
C GLU A 110 1.54 -8.64 -2.61
N CYS A 111 0.69 -7.91 -1.90
CA CYS A 111 -0.61 -8.38 -1.48
C CYS A 111 -1.63 -7.24 -1.45
N ASN A 112 -2.93 -7.55 -1.47
CA ASN A 112 -4.02 -6.59 -1.71
C ASN A 112 -5.10 -6.57 -0.62
N SER A 113 -4.76 -7.00 0.59
CA SER A 113 -5.63 -6.96 1.76
C SER A 113 -5.01 -6.07 2.85
N ASP A 114 -5.82 -5.47 3.71
CA ASP A 114 -5.30 -4.60 4.77
C ASP A 114 -4.25 -5.32 5.62
N LEU A 115 -3.11 -4.65 5.83
CA LEU A 115 -2.01 -5.05 6.70
C LEU A 115 -1.43 -6.44 6.35
N CYS A 116 -1.62 -6.89 5.11
CA CYS A 116 -1.16 -8.20 4.65
C CYS A 116 0.37 -8.29 4.57
N ASN A 117 1.07 -7.16 4.46
CA ASN A 117 2.52 -7.07 4.46
C ASN A 117 3.13 -7.12 5.87
N LYS A 118 2.64 -8.03 6.71
CA LYS A 118 3.23 -8.31 8.03
C LYS A 118 4.26 -9.44 8.02
N ASN A 119 4.29 -10.24 6.95
CA ASN A 119 5.17 -11.40 6.84
C ASN A 119 6.45 -11.08 6.09
#